data_AF-A0A914QY30-F1
#
_entry.id   AF-A0A914QY30-F1
#
_cell.length_a   1.000
_cell.length_b   1.000
_cell.length_c   1.000
_cell.angle_alpha   90.00
_cell.angle_beta   90.00
_cell.angle_gamma   90.00
#
_symmetry.space_group_name_H-M   'P 1'
#
loop_
_entity.id
_entity.type
_entity.pdbx_description
1 polymer ?
#
loop_
_entity_poly.entity_id
_entity_poly.type
_entity_poly.pdbx_seq_one_letter_code
_entity_poly.pdbx_strand_id
1 'polypeptide(L)'
;MTCHGQTVDNYATSKCTSLKSDPNLFYIGLTGKGLQFAQAPCKVWCLVGSNKDVRTMADFPDGTPCGKSKYCLRGECMALTCSKQTIVATPNDCPSPTVPRKDPISKREIGVPPNGIFDNWNPWSPCIVADCNSIGIKERNRTCHFKDGESGASETEKEPICLGAKRQRSECKIEC
;
A
#
# COMPACT_ATOMS: atom_id res chain seq x y z
N MET A 1 20.08 -2.56 -17.57
CA MET A 1 18.68 -3.02 -17.53
C MET A 1 17.86 -1.95 -18.20
N THR A 2 17.27 -2.23 -19.36
CA THR A 2 16.55 -1.24 -20.18
C THR A 2 15.06 -1.49 -20.01
N CYS A 3 14.32 -0.51 -19.51
CA CYS A 3 12.87 -0.60 -19.40
C CYS A 3 12.25 -0.39 -20.78
N HIS A 4 11.51 -1.38 -21.30
CA HIS A 4 10.79 -1.30 -22.57
C HIS A 4 9.37 -0.75 -22.40
N GLY A 5 9.20 0.22 -21.51
CA GLY A 5 7.91 0.86 -21.25
C GLY A 5 7.41 1.68 -22.44
N GLN A 6 6.09 1.90 -22.52
CA GLN A 6 5.52 2.85 -23.47
C GLN A 6 5.99 4.27 -23.15
N THR A 7 6.11 5.11 -24.19
CA THR A 7 6.31 6.55 -23.99
C THR A 7 5.05 7.16 -23.36
N VAL A 8 5.22 8.31 -22.73
CA VAL A 8 4.12 9.09 -22.12
C VAL A 8 2.99 9.33 -23.14
N ASP A 9 3.33 9.78 -24.34
CA ASP A 9 2.35 10.09 -25.39
C ASP A 9 1.59 8.86 -25.87
N ASN A 10 2.30 7.73 -26.01
CA ASN A 10 1.70 6.46 -26.42
C ASN A 10 0.75 5.95 -25.35
N TYR A 11 1.14 6.03 -24.08
CA TYR A 11 0.28 5.62 -22.97
C TYR A 11 -0.98 6.51 -22.90
N ALA A 12 -0.82 7.83 -22.94
CA ALA A 12 -1.95 8.77 -22.89
C ALA A 12 -2.93 8.52 -24.04
N THR A 13 -2.41 8.35 -25.26
CA THR A 13 -3.24 8.08 -26.45
C THR A 13 -3.94 6.73 -26.37
N SER A 14 -3.24 5.69 -25.93
CA SER A 14 -3.84 4.36 -25.69
C SER A 14 -4.99 4.44 -24.69
N LYS A 15 -4.78 5.15 -23.57
CA LYS A 15 -5.81 5.33 -22.54
C LYS A 15 -7.02 6.10 -23.07
N CYS A 16 -6.82 7.21 -23.77
CA CYS A 16 -7.91 7.99 -24.37
C CYS A 16 -8.66 7.21 -25.46
N THR A 17 -7.96 6.36 -26.22
CA THR A 17 -8.58 5.48 -27.23
C THR A 17 -9.44 4.40 -26.57
N SER A 18 -8.96 3.81 -25.48
CA SER A 18 -9.74 2.86 -24.67
C SER A 18 -10.99 3.52 -24.09
N LEU A 19 -10.89 4.72 -23.52
CA LEU A 19 -12.04 5.46 -22.96
C LEU A 19 -13.05 5.87 -24.03
N LYS A 20 -12.60 6.19 -25.25
CA LYS A 20 -13.48 6.47 -26.40
C LYS A 20 -14.29 5.23 -26.81
N SER A 21 -13.68 4.05 -26.68
CA SER A 21 -14.25 2.79 -27.18
C SER A 21 -15.12 2.07 -26.13
N ASP A 22 -15.18 2.58 -24.89
CA ASP A 22 -15.94 1.96 -23.81
C ASP A 22 -17.42 2.35 -23.92
N PRO A 23 -18.32 1.38 -24.19
CA PRO A 23 -19.75 1.65 -24.34
C PRO A 23 -20.45 2.00 -23.01
N ASN A 24 -19.83 1.73 -21.86
CA ASN A 24 -20.38 2.06 -20.54
C ASN A 24 -20.03 3.48 -20.09
N LEU A 25 -19.09 4.14 -20.77
CA LEU A 25 -18.67 5.49 -20.47
C LEU A 25 -19.31 6.47 -21.47
N PHE A 26 -20.16 7.38 -20.96
CA PHE A 26 -20.79 8.43 -21.76
C PHE A 26 -19.83 9.59 -22.09
N TYR A 27 -18.61 9.29 -22.55
CA TYR A 27 -17.64 10.29 -22.99
C TYR A 27 -17.85 10.62 -24.47
N ILE A 28 -18.95 11.31 -24.76
CA ILE A 28 -19.32 11.74 -26.10
C ILE A 28 -18.25 12.71 -26.63
N GLY A 29 -17.67 12.38 -27.78
CA GLY A 29 -16.78 13.28 -28.52
C GLY A 29 -15.29 13.12 -28.26
N LEU A 30 -14.81 12.09 -27.57
CA LEU A 30 -13.36 11.82 -27.49
C LEU A 30 -12.79 11.48 -28.87
N THR A 31 -11.68 12.12 -29.24
CA THR A 31 -10.98 11.80 -30.49
C THR A 31 -10.15 10.52 -30.38
N GLY A 32 -9.70 10.19 -29.16
CA GLY A 32 -8.75 9.12 -28.86
C GLY A 32 -7.31 9.63 -28.66
N LYS A 33 -7.03 10.88 -29.02
CA LYS A 33 -5.71 11.50 -28.80
C LYS A 33 -5.53 11.87 -27.34
N GLY A 34 -4.43 11.41 -26.73
CA GLY A 34 -4.04 11.74 -25.38
C GLY A 34 -2.88 12.74 -25.34
N LEU A 35 -2.81 13.51 -24.26
CA LEU A 35 -1.84 14.57 -24.01
C LEU A 35 -1.39 14.55 -22.55
N GLN A 36 -0.17 15.02 -22.30
CA GLN A 36 0.34 15.36 -20.98
C GLN A 36 0.69 16.85 -20.97
N PHE A 37 0.42 17.53 -19.85
CA PHE A 37 0.82 18.92 -19.65
C PHE A 37 1.77 19.06 -18.47
N ALA A 38 2.79 19.91 -18.61
CA ALA A 38 3.81 20.11 -17.60
C ALA A 38 3.25 20.66 -16.27
N GLN A 39 2.14 21.41 -16.29
CA GLN A 39 1.49 21.89 -15.07
C GLN A 39 0.83 20.77 -14.25
N ALA A 40 0.46 19.65 -14.89
CA ALA A 40 -0.20 18.52 -14.26
C ALA A 40 0.29 17.22 -14.92
N PRO A 41 1.59 16.87 -14.75
CA PRO A 41 2.24 15.82 -15.53
C PRO A 41 1.72 14.42 -15.19
N CYS A 42 1.04 14.25 -14.05
CA CYS A 42 0.44 12.98 -13.65
C CYS A 42 -1.01 12.82 -14.09
N LYS A 43 -1.54 13.75 -14.87
CA LYS A 43 -2.89 13.71 -15.44
C LYS A 43 -2.83 13.35 -16.93
N VAL A 44 -3.75 12.49 -17.36
CA VAL A 44 -3.99 12.15 -18.76
C VAL A 44 -5.13 13.02 -19.27
N TRP A 45 -4.83 13.80 -20.30
CA TRP A 45 -5.77 14.71 -20.94
C TRP A 45 -6.19 14.14 -22.29
N CYS A 46 -7.49 14.00 -22.52
CA CYS A 46 -8.01 13.52 -23.79
C CYS A 46 -8.61 14.67 -24.60
N LEU A 47 -8.28 14.70 -25.88
CA LEU A 47 -8.80 15.68 -26.82
C LEU A 47 -10.26 15.35 -27.18
N VAL A 48 -11.13 16.35 -27.05
CA VAL A 48 -12.57 16.29 -27.30
C VAL A 48 -12.91 17.08 -28.56
N GLY A 49 -13.65 16.46 -29.48
CA GLY A 49 -14.15 17.07 -30.70
C GLY A 49 -13.05 17.62 -31.62
N SER A 50 -13.46 18.45 -32.56
CA SER A 50 -12.58 19.06 -33.57
C SER A 50 -11.94 20.38 -33.11
N ASN A 51 -12.48 21.00 -32.04
CA ASN A 51 -12.13 22.36 -31.59
C ASN A 51 -10.93 22.42 -30.65
N LYS A 52 -10.14 21.35 -30.56
CA LYS A 52 -8.96 21.23 -29.69
C LYS A 52 -9.22 21.34 -28.18
N ASP A 53 -10.46 21.16 -27.74
CA ASP A 53 -10.78 21.09 -26.31
C ASP A 53 -10.14 19.86 -25.68
N VAL A 54 -9.68 19.99 -24.44
CA VAL A 54 -9.05 18.90 -23.69
C VAL A 54 -9.76 18.72 -22.36
N ARG A 55 -9.95 17.46 -21.94
CA ARG A 55 -10.49 17.12 -20.62
C ARG A 55 -9.57 16.16 -19.89
N THR A 56 -9.45 16.32 -18.58
CA THR A 56 -8.78 15.34 -17.73
C THR A 56 -9.67 14.12 -17.58
N MET A 57 -9.18 12.95 -17.98
CA MET A 57 -10.00 11.72 -17.99
C MET A 57 -9.40 10.60 -17.14
N ALA A 58 -8.11 10.66 -16.83
CA ALA A 58 -7.42 9.65 -16.04
C ALA A 58 -6.13 10.21 -15.43
N ASP A 59 -5.49 9.38 -14.59
CA ASP A 59 -4.15 9.61 -14.06
C ASP A 59 -3.13 8.70 -14.76
N PHE A 60 -1.88 9.14 -14.82
CA PHE A 60 -0.77 8.26 -15.17
C PHE A 60 -0.51 7.23 -14.05
N PRO A 61 0.00 6.03 -14.38
CA PRO A 61 0.28 5.01 -13.37
C PRO A 61 1.26 5.49 -12.32
N ASP A 62 1.10 4.95 -11.11
CA ASP A 62 2.03 5.17 -10.02
C ASP A 62 3.45 4.77 -10.44
N GLY A 63 4.43 5.62 -10.15
CA GLY A 63 5.82 5.45 -10.57
C GLY A 63 6.15 6.04 -11.95
N THR A 64 5.21 6.65 -12.67
CA THR A 64 5.50 7.38 -13.91
C THR A 64 6.40 8.58 -13.60
N PRO A 65 7.57 8.74 -14.25
CA PRO A 65 8.43 9.91 -14.03
C PRO A 65 7.74 11.20 -14.45
N CYS A 66 7.64 12.15 -13.53
CA CYS A 66 7.00 13.46 -13.77
C CYS A 66 7.96 14.65 -13.56
N GLY A 67 9.23 14.36 -13.27
CA GLY A 67 10.29 15.33 -13.09
C GLY A 67 11.56 14.70 -12.53
N LYS A 68 12.59 15.52 -12.25
CA LYS A 68 13.85 15.04 -11.66
C LYS A 68 13.61 14.50 -10.25
N SER A 69 13.81 13.19 -10.06
CA SER A 69 13.50 12.49 -8.80
C SER A 69 12.05 12.65 -8.35
N LYS A 70 11.11 12.82 -9.28
CA LYS A 70 9.68 12.93 -9.00
C LYS A 70 8.88 11.91 -9.79
N TYR A 71 7.87 11.34 -9.16
CA TYR A 71 7.06 10.26 -9.71
C TYR A 71 5.59 10.50 -9.39
N CYS A 72 4.73 10.02 -10.28
CA CYS A 72 3.29 10.05 -10.06
C CYS A 72 2.91 9.09 -8.94
N LEU A 73 2.08 9.57 -8.02
CA LEU A 73 1.35 8.76 -7.06
C LEU A 73 -0.09 9.29 -6.99
N ARG A 74 -1.07 8.46 -7.33
CA ARG A 74 -2.50 8.81 -7.30
C ARG A 74 -2.82 10.11 -8.06
N GLY A 75 -2.16 10.29 -9.21
CA GLY A 75 -2.35 11.47 -10.06
C GLY A 75 -1.61 12.73 -9.62
N GLU A 76 -0.81 12.69 -8.56
CA GLU A 76 0.00 13.81 -8.06
C GLU A 76 1.50 13.59 -8.30
N CYS A 77 2.22 14.65 -8.66
CA CYS A 77 3.66 14.57 -8.93
C CYS A 77 4.47 14.76 -7.66
N MET A 78 4.87 13.65 -7.04
CA MET A 78 5.50 13.61 -5.73
C MET A 78 7.02 13.43 -5.84
N ALA A 79 7.78 14.11 -4.98
CA ALA A 79 9.23 13.97 -4.95
C ALA A 79 9.67 12.76 -4.12
N LEU A 80 10.71 12.06 -4.58
CA LEU A 80 11.50 11.20 -3.71
C LEU A 80 12.28 12.08 -2.73
N THR A 81 11.83 12.07 -1.48
CA THR A 81 12.44 12.79 -0.37
C THR A 81 13.11 11.78 0.57
N CYS A 82 13.59 12.24 1.73
CA CYS A 82 14.25 11.39 2.73
C CYS A 82 15.43 10.60 2.14
N SER A 83 16.42 11.30 1.60
CA SER A 83 17.60 10.68 0.98
C SER A 83 17.29 9.73 -0.18
N LYS A 84 16.22 10.04 -0.94
CA LYS A 84 15.71 9.25 -2.09
C LYS A 84 15.17 7.86 -1.74
N GLN A 85 14.78 7.65 -0.48
CA GLN A 85 14.32 6.34 -0.01
C GLN A 85 12.80 6.20 0.03
N THR A 86 12.06 7.31 0.12
CA THR A 86 10.59 7.26 0.20
C THR A 86 9.95 8.46 -0.50
N ILE A 87 8.69 8.28 -0.87
CA ILE A 87 7.84 9.34 -1.40
C ILE A 87 6.96 9.82 -0.25
N VAL A 88 7.14 11.07 0.18
CA VAL A 88 6.29 11.72 1.18
C VAL A 88 5.91 13.13 0.72
N ALA A 89 4.81 13.68 1.27
CA ALA A 89 4.29 14.99 0.87
C ALA A 89 5.26 16.12 1.21
N THR A 90 5.88 16.06 2.39
CA THR A 90 6.87 17.05 2.84
C THR A 90 8.11 16.37 3.44
N PRO A 91 9.27 17.03 3.47
CA PRO A 91 10.45 16.49 4.16
C PRO A 91 10.24 16.22 5.66
N ASN A 92 9.25 16.86 6.29
CA ASN A 92 8.93 16.64 7.70
C ASN A 92 8.19 15.32 7.93
N ASP A 93 7.53 14.81 6.89
CA ASP A 93 6.87 13.49 6.90
C ASP A 93 7.90 12.35 6.72
N CYS A 94 9.17 12.69 6.56
CA CYS A 94 10.21 11.69 6.54
C CYS A 94 10.21 10.92 7.85
N PRO A 95 10.25 9.57 7.81
CA PRO A 95 10.46 8.80 9.01
C PRO A 95 11.78 9.26 9.64
N SER A 96 11.71 9.78 10.86
CA SER A 96 12.89 10.29 11.56
C SER A 96 13.95 9.18 11.67
N PRO A 97 15.24 9.48 11.49
CA PRO A 97 16.32 8.52 11.75
C PRO A 97 16.42 8.07 13.22
N THR A 98 15.55 8.56 14.12
CA THR A 98 15.52 8.21 15.54
C THR A 98 14.57 7.07 15.94
N VAL A 99 14.07 6.28 15.00
CA VAL A 99 13.58 4.94 15.35
C VAL A 99 14.23 3.93 14.41
N PRO A 100 15.05 2.98 14.91
CA PRO A 100 15.33 1.79 14.14
C PRO A 100 14.00 1.12 13.87
N ARG A 101 13.46 1.26 12.65
CA ARG A 101 12.40 0.38 12.18
C ARG A 101 13.00 -1.02 12.16
N LYS A 102 12.67 -1.80 13.19
CA LYS A 102 12.73 -3.26 13.13
C LYS A 102 11.64 -3.77 12.17
N ASP A 103 11.74 -3.39 10.91
CA ASP A 103 11.01 -4.07 9.83
C ASP A 103 12.03 -4.67 8.85
N PRO A 104 12.59 -5.86 9.15
CA PRO A 104 13.19 -6.68 8.12
C PRO A 104 12.14 -7.65 7.57
N ILE A 105 11.49 -7.30 6.46
CA ILE A 105 10.98 -8.32 5.52
C ILE A 105 11.77 -8.22 4.22
N SER A 106 13.01 -8.68 4.30
CA SER A 106 13.69 -9.36 3.21
C SER A 106 14.83 -10.17 3.80
N LYS A 107 14.50 -11.41 4.20
CA LYS A 107 15.40 -12.56 4.39
C LYS A 107 16.83 -12.22 4.83
N ARG A 108 17.03 -12.14 6.15
CA ARG A 108 18.23 -12.62 6.86
C ARG A 108 17.86 -12.80 8.33
N GLU A 109 17.60 -14.04 8.70
CA GLU A 109 17.69 -14.49 10.08
C GLU A 109 19.14 -14.30 10.61
N ILE A 110 19.23 -14.13 11.93
CA ILE A 110 20.38 -14.17 12.88
C ILE A 110 20.40 -12.87 13.71
N GLY A 111 20.11 -12.84 15.02
CA GLY A 111 19.74 -13.91 15.93
C GLY A 111 19.73 -13.42 17.38
N VAL A 112 18.57 -13.01 17.89
CA VAL A 112 18.24 -13.37 19.28
C VAL A 112 17.42 -14.64 19.14
N PRO A 113 17.94 -15.80 19.57
CA PRO A 113 17.16 -17.02 19.52
C PRO A 113 15.86 -16.81 20.30
N PRO A 114 14.72 -17.29 19.80
CA PRO A 114 13.48 -17.22 20.56
C PRO A 114 13.68 -18.01 21.86
N ASN A 115 13.69 -17.28 22.96
CA ASN A 115 13.73 -17.80 24.32
C ASN A 115 12.33 -18.09 24.87
N GLY A 116 11.30 -17.90 24.03
CA GLY A 116 9.92 -18.17 24.34
C GLY A 116 9.28 -19.27 23.50
N ILE A 117 8.25 -19.88 24.07
CA ILE A 117 7.31 -20.77 23.41
C ILE A 117 5.89 -20.26 23.63
N PHE A 118 5.08 -20.28 22.57
CA PHE A 118 3.67 -19.94 22.68
C PHE A 118 2.90 -21.11 23.31
N ASP A 119 1.93 -20.79 24.17
CA ASP A 119 0.90 -21.73 24.57
C ASP A 119 -0.07 -22.05 23.40
N ASN A 120 -1.06 -22.89 23.72
CA ASN A 120 -2.16 -23.13 22.81
C ASN A 120 -3.00 -21.86 22.63
N TRP A 121 -3.51 -21.66 21.42
CA TRP A 121 -4.49 -20.61 21.19
C TRP A 121 -5.68 -20.75 22.12
N ASN A 122 -6.06 -19.64 22.76
CA ASN A 122 -7.33 -19.56 23.44
C ASN A 122 -8.49 -19.78 22.45
N PRO A 123 -9.67 -20.18 22.95
CA PRO A 123 -10.88 -20.25 22.13
C PRO A 123 -11.15 -18.92 21.44
N TRP A 124 -11.80 -18.99 20.28
CA TRP A 124 -12.29 -17.79 19.61
C TRP A 124 -13.30 -17.06 20.50
N SER A 125 -13.19 -15.73 20.55
CA SER A 125 -14.23 -14.88 21.10
C SER A 125 -15.56 -15.12 20.38
N PRO A 126 -16.69 -14.76 21.01
CA PRO A 126 -17.93 -14.59 20.29
C PRO A 126 -17.74 -13.67 19.07
N CYS A 127 -18.54 -13.91 18.04
CA CYS A 127 -18.53 -13.08 16.85
C CYS A 127 -19.11 -11.70 17.19
N ILE A 128 -18.32 -10.64 16.98
CA ILE A 128 -18.78 -9.27 17.18
C ILE A 128 -19.32 -8.78 15.83
N VAL A 129 -20.63 -8.60 15.74
CA VAL A 129 -21.35 -8.07 14.57
C VAL A 129 -22.03 -6.75 14.93
N ALA A 130 -22.13 -5.83 13.96
CA ALA A 130 -22.94 -4.63 14.10
C ALA A 130 -24.44 -4.95 14.00
N ASP A 131 -24.80 -5.79 13.04
CA ASP A 131 -26.17 -6.21 12.75
C ASP A 131 -26.23 -7.70 12.41
N CYS A 132 -27.39 -8.33 12.61
CA CYS A 132 -27.66 -9.69 12.15
C CYS A 132 -27.37 -9.85 10.65
N ASN A 133 -26.89 -11.02 10.23
CA ASN A 133 -26.53 -11.34 8.84
C ASN A 133 -25.38 -10.51 8.22
N SER A 134 -24.70 -9.67 9.02
CA SER A 134 -23.49 -8.96 8.61
C SER A 134 -22.21 -9.74 8.92
N ILE A 135 -21.12 -9.39 8.24
CA ILE A 135 -19.79 -9.92 8.55
C ILE A 135 -19.28 -9.25 9.83
N GLY A 136 -19.01 -10.07 10.84
CA GLY A 136 -18.39 -9.69 12.10
C GLY A 136 -16.95 -10.17 12.21
N ILE A 137 -16.34 -9.87 13.35
CA ILE A 137 -14.96 -10.27 13.65
C ILE A 137 -14.97 -11.09 14.94
N LYS A 138 -14.29 -12.24 14.89
CA LYS A 138 -13.91 -13.00 16.07
C LYS A 138 -12.39 -12.96 16.23
N GLU A 139 -11.95 -13.10 17.47
CA GLU A 139 -10.56 -12.97 17.83
C GLU A 139 -10.14 -14.05 18.83
N ARG A 140 -8.89 -14.49 18.74
CA ARG A 140 -8.25 -15.30 19.77
C ARG A 140 -6.85 -14.80 20.06
N ASN A 141 -6.36 -15.08 21.25
CA ASN A 141 -5.02 -14.74 21.70
C ASN A 141 -4.30 -16.00 22.22
N ARG A 142 -3.00 -15.87 22.42
CA ARG A 142 -2.12 -16.88 22.99
C ARG A 142 -0.98 -16.18 23.72
N THR A 143 -0.45 -16.80 24.75
CA THR A 143 0.56 -16.25 25.65
C THR A 143 1.93 -16.81 25.30
N CYS A 144 2.94 -15.94 25.30
CA CYS A 144 4.34 -16.33 25.14
C CYS A 144 4.93 -16.56 26.53
N HIS A 145 5.50 -17.74 26.75
CA HIS A 145 6.18 -18.11 28.00
C HIS A 145 7.65 -18.37 27.73
N PHE A 146 8.51 -18.18 28.73
CA PHE A 146 9.90 -18.65 28.65
C PHE A 146 9.93 -20.17 28.48
N LYS A 147 10.95 -20.68 27.79
CA LYS A 147 11.22 -22.12 27.76
C LYS A 147 11.71 -22.58 29.14
N ASP A 148 11.27 -23.75 29.57
CA ASP A 148 11.73 -24.36 30.81
C ASP A 148 13.27 -24.49 30.81
N GLY A 149 13.93 -23.88 31.80
CA GLY A 149 15.39 -23.85 31.92
C GLY A 149 16.08 -22.60 31.38
N GLU A 150 15.37 -21.68 30.69
CA GLU A 150 15.84 -20.33 30.37
C GLU A 150 15.20 -19.31 31.33
N SER A 151 15.47 -19.47 32.63
CA SER A 151 15.27 -18.36 33.56
C SER A 151 16.28 -17.28 33.20
N GLY A 152 15.83 -16.25 32.48
CA GLY A 152 16.59 -15.03 32.29
C GLY A 152 16.91 -14.43 33.65
N ALA A 153 18.11 -14.71 34.16
CA ALA A 153 18.68 -14.03 35.30
C ALA A 153 18.87 -12.56 34.94
N SER A 154 17.90 -11.72 35.27
CA SER A 154 18.07 -10.33 35.72
C SER A 154 16.68 -9.69 35.89
N GLU A 155 16.47 -9.09 37.06
CA GLU A 155 15.28 -8.35 37.50
C GLU A 155 15.04 -7.08 36.66
N THR A 156 14.65 -7.27 35.40
CA THR A 156 14.06 -6.24 34.56
C THR A 156 13.02 -6.90 33.68
N GLU A 157 11.80 -6.37 33.70
CA GLU A 157 10.57 -6.80 33.02
C GLU A 157 10.75 -7.12 31.52
N LYS A 158 11.43 -8.21 31.17
CA LYS A 158 11.62 -8.65 29.79
C LYS A 158 10.58 -9.71 29.47
N GLU A 159 9.63 -9.37 28.61
CA GLU A 159 8.74 -10.38 28.00
C GLU A 159 9.56 -11.38 27.17
N PRO A 160 9.18 -12.68 27.14
CA PRO A 160 9.83 -13.68 26.30
C PRO A 160 9.62 -13.40 24.80
N ILE A 161 10.57 -13.83 23.98
CA ILE A 161 10.55 -13.65 22.53
C ILE A 161 10.05 -14.95 21.88
N CYS A 162 8.82 -14.91 21.36
CA CYS A 162 8.25 -16.00 20.57
C CYS A 162 8.20 -15.65 19.08
N LEU A 163 8.37 -16.67 18.21
CA LEU A 163 8.19 -16.52 16.77
C LEU A 163 6.70 -16.63 16.40
N GLY A 164 6.17 -15.58 15.77
CA GLY A 164 4.79 -15.52 15.29
C GLY A 164 3.89 -14.57 16.09
N ALA A 165 2.61 -14.50 15.72
CA ALA A 165 1.66 -13.54 16.31
C ALA A 165 1.06 -14.02 17.64
N LYS A 166 0.79 -13.09 18.57
CA LYS A 166 0.08 -13.33 19.86
C LYS A 166 -1.44 -13.19 19.79
N ARG A 167 -1.96 -12.61 18.70
CA ARG A 167 -3.38 -12.30 18.47
C ARG A 167 -3.74 -12.66 17.04
N GLN A 168 -4.88 -13.30 16.84
CA GLN A 168 -5.40 -13.68 15.53
C GLN A 168 -6.85 -13.23 15.39
N ARG A 169 -7.19 -12.63 14.24
CA ARG A 169 -8.55 -12.23 13.88
C ARG A 169 -9.04 -13.02 12.69
N SER A 170 -10.34 -13.27 12.63
CA SER A 170 -11.01 -13.96 11.53
C SER A 170 -12.43 -13.42 11.37
N GLU A 171 -12.90 -13.39 10.13
CA GLU A 171 -14.29 -13.05 9.83
C GLU A 171 -15.24 -14.14 10.37
N CYS A 172 -16.43 -13.72 10.73
CA CYS A 172 -17.52 -14.59 11.16
C CYS A 172 -18.86 -14.00 10.73
N LYS A 173 -19.89 -14.82 10.66
CA LYS A 173 -21.25 -14.39 10.36
C LYS A 173 -22.18 -14.99 11.41
N ILE A 174 -23.05 -14.16 11.97
CA ILE A 174 -24.13 -14.63 12.85
C ILE A 174 -25.39 -14.65 12.00
N GLU A 175 -25.99 -15.84 11.88
CA GLU A 175 -27.30 -16.00 11.27
C GLU A 175 -28.36 -15.89 12.37
N CYS A 176 -29.21 -14.89 12.17
CA CYS A 176 -30.48 -14.67 12.81
C CYS A 176 -31.51 -14.67 11.65
#